data_AF-A0A8S9G2M6-F1
#
_entry.id   AF-A0A8S9G2M6-F1
#
_cell.length_a   1.000
_cell.length_b   1.000
_cell.length_c   1.000
_cell.angle_alpha   90.00
_cell.angle_beta   90.00
_cell.angle_gamma   90.00
#
_symmetry.space_group_name_H-M   'P 1'
#
loop_
_entity.id
_entity.type
_entity.pdbx_description
1 polymer ?
#
loop_
_entity_poly.entity_id
_entity_poly.type
_entity_poly.pdbx_seq_one_letter_code
_entity_poly.pdbx_strand_id
1 'polypeptide(L)' 'MLISVLGLTNGHLTVCILTAAPKGYKGPEQNALGNLLVIFLLGGIFAGVALDWLWLIGKKDAF' A
#
# COMPACT_ATOMS: atom_id res chain seq x y z
N MET A 1 5.79 -20.67 -0.18
CA MET A 1 4.66 -20.29 0.72
C MET A 1 4.70 -18.81 1.09
N LEU A 2 5.82 -18.26 1.57
CA LEU A 2 5.94 -16.85 1.98
C LEU A 2 5.58 -15.86 0.84
N ILE A 3 6.16 -16.03 -0.35
CA ILE A 3 5.94 -15.12 -1.49
C ILE A 3 4.47 -15.11 -1.93
N SER A 4 3.78 -16.26 -1.88
CA SER A 4 2.35 -16.35 -2.19
C SER A 4 1.47 -15.64 -1.16
N VAL A 5 1.82 -15.75 0.13
CA VAL A 5 1.11 -15.05 1.22
C VAL A 5 1.35 -13.54 1.13
N LEU A 6 2.58 -13.11 0.89
CA LEU A 6 2.94 -11.70 0.66
C LEU A 6 2.24 -11.15 -0.59
N GLY A 7 2.17 -11.90 -1.68
CA GLY A 7 1.46 -11.48 -2.90
C GLY A 7 -0.06 -11.35 -2.66
N LEU A 8 -0.65 -12.25 -1.87
CA LEU A 8 -2.07 -12.20 -1.53
C LEU A 8 -2.39 -10.98 -0.63
N THR A 9 -1.58 -10.72 0.39
CA THR A 9 -1.84 -9.62 1.34
C THR A 9 -1.51 -8.24 0.78
N ASN A 10 -0.45 -8.11 -0.02
CA ASN A 10 -0.05 -6.80 -0.55
C ASN A 10 -0.74 -6.47 -1.89
N GLY A 11 -1.02 -7.47 -2.72
CA GLY A 11 -1.64 -7.28 -4.03
C GLY A 11 -3.16 -7.46 -4.00
N HIS A 12 -3.62 -8.66 -3.67
CA HIS A 12 -5.04 -9.01 -3.79
C HIS A 12 -5.93 -8.28 -2.77
N LEU A 13 -5.54 -8.27 -1.49
CA LEU A 13 -6.30 -7.57 -0.44
C LEU A 13 -6.37 -6.06 -0.68
N THR A 14 -5.26 -5.44 -1.12
CA THR A 14 -5.22 -4.02 -1.51
C THR A 14 -6.22 -3.74 -2.63
N VAL A 15 -6.20 -4.52 -3.72
CA VAL A 15 -7.13 -4.34 -4.84
C VAL A 15 -8.59 -4.57 -4.43
N CYS A 16 -8.86 -5.52 -3.53
CA CYS A 16 -10.20 -5.74 -2.98
C CYS A 16 -10.69 -4.51 -2.20
N ILE A 17 -9.83 -3.88 -1.39
CA ILE A 17 -10.16 -2.64 -0.68
C ILE A 17 -10.38 -1.49 -1.68
N LEU A 18 -9.52 -1.34 -2.69
CA LEU A 18 -9.66 -0.33 -3.75
C LEU A 18 -10.99 -0.45 -4.50
N THR A 19 -11.47 -1.68 -4.69
CA THR A 19 -12.69 -1.97 -5.46
C THR A 19 -13.95 -1.93 -4.59
N ALA A 20 -13.85 -2.28 -3.31
CA ALA A 20 -15.00 -2.32 -2.40
C ALA A 20 -15.28 -0.97 -1.74
N ALA A 21 -14.25 -0.20 -1.38
CA ALA A 21 -14.40 1.09 -0.69
C ALA A 21 -15.23 2.15 -1.44
N PRO A 22 -15.17 2.28 -2.79
CA PRO A 22 -15.99 3.26 -3.50
C PRO A 22 -17.44 2.78 -3.73
N LYS A 23 -17.81 1.54 -3.41
CA LYS A 23 -19.18 1.06 -3.62
C LYS A 23 -20.14 1.74 -2.64
N GLY A 24 -21.17 2.39 -3.16
CA GLY A 24 -22.22 3.04 -2.36
C GLY A 24 -22.11 4.56 -2.21
N TYR A 25 -21.02 5.17 -2.69
CA TYR A 25 -20.85 6.62 -2.70
C TYR A 25 -21.33 7.24 -4.03
N LYS A 26 -21.72 8.52 -4.02
CA LYS A 26 -22.15 9.25 -5.25
C LYS A 26 -20.91 9.71 -6.05
N GLY A 27 -21.07 9.95 -7.34
CA GLY A 27 -19.95 10.20 -8.29
C GLY A 27 -18.84 11.15 -7.82
N PRO A 28 -19.15 12.36 -7.27
CA PRO A 28 -18.12 13.27 -6.76
C PRO A 28 -17.36 12.72 -5.54
N GLU A 29 -18.08 12.04 -4.65
CA GLU A 29 -17.53 11.45 -3.41
C GLU A 29 -16.68 10.21 -3.72
N GLN A 30 -17.09 9.38 -4.68
CA GLN A 30 -16.29 8.25 -5.18
C GLN A 30 -14.95 8.70 -5.77
N ASN A 31 -14.93 9.83 -6.48
CA ASN A 31 -13.70 10.36 -7.06
C ASN A 31 -12.73 10.87 -5.99
N ALA A 32 -13.24 11.56 -4.97
CA ALA A 32 -12.44 12.00 -3.82
C ALA A 32 -11.88 10.81 -3.04
N LEU A 33 -12.71 9.80 -2.77
CA LEU A 33 -12.29 8.55 -2.11
C LEU A 33 -11.25 7.80 -2.95
N GLY A 34 -11.42 7.73 -4.27
CA GLY A 34 -10.44 7.12 -5.18
C GLY A 34 -9.07 7.80 -5.11
N ASN A 35 -9.03 9.13 -5.16
CA ASN A 35 -7.80 9.90 -5.01
C ASN A 35 -7.14 9.68 -3.64
N LEU A 36 -7.93 9.68 -2.57
CA LEU A 36 -7.44 9.40 -1.21
C LEU A 36 -6.78 8.01 -1.13
N LEU A 37 -7.43 7.01 -1.72
CA LEU A 37 -6.94 5.63 -1.70
C LEU A 37 -5.65 5.45 -2.51
N VAL A 38 -5.53 6.16 -3.63
CA VAL A 38 -4.28 6.25 -4.41
C VAL A 38 -3.16 6.92 -3.61
N ILE A 39 -3.45 7.98 -2.85
CA ILE A 39 -2.46 8.62 -1.98
C ILE A 39 -1.94 7.64 -0.92
N PHE A 40 -2.83 6.86 -0.28
CA PHE A 40 -2.42 5.82 0.68
C PHE A 40 -1.58 4.71 0.03
N LEU A 41 -1.93 4.30 -1.18
CA LEU A 41 -1.16 3.29 -1.93
C LEU A 41 0.26 3.79 -2.24
N LEU A 42 0.38 5.00 -2.82
CA LEU A 42 1.67 5.60 -3.17
C LEU A 42 2.51 5.89 -1.92
N GLY A 43 1.90 6.39 -0.85
CA GLY A 43 2.55 6.64 0.43
C GLY A 43 3.07 5.35 1.07
N GLY A 44 2.29 4.26 1.02
CA GLY A 44 2.71 2.95 1.51
C GLY A 44 3.91 2.38 0.75
N ILE A 45 3.92 2.49 -0.58
CA ILE A 45 5.05 2.08 -1.42
C ILE A 45 6.31 2.90 -1.08
N PHE A 46 6.16 4.22 -0.98
CA PHE A 46 7.26 5.11 -0.64
C PHE A 46 7.84 4.81 0.75
N ALA A 47 6.99 4.64 1.75
CA ALA A 47 7.41 4.28 3.10
C ALA A 47 8.11 2.91 3.13
N GLY A 48 7.64 1.93 2.35
CA GLY A 48 8.27 0.63 2.21
C GLY A 48 9.71 0.73 1.71
N VAL A 49 9.95 1.51 0.65
CA VAL A 49 11.31 1.72 0.10
C VAL A 49 12.19 2.50 1.08
N ALA A 50 11.66 3.51 1.75
CA ALA A 50 12.42 4.27 2.76
C ALA A 50 12.83 3.41 3.96
N LEU A 51 11.92 2.54 4.44
CA LEU A 51 12.20 1.61 5.54
C LEU A 51 13.21 0.53 5.15
N ASP A 52 13.21 0.07 3.89
CA ASP A 52 14.22 -0.85 3.36
C ASP A 52 15.62 -0.20 3.37
N TRP A 53 15.72 1.06 2.93
CA TRP A 53 16.97 1.81 2.97
C TRP A 53 17.47 2.04 4.40
N LEU A 54 16.55 2.40 5.31
CA LEU A 54 16.87 2.61 6.72
C LEU A 54 17.36 1.30 7.38
N TRP A 55 16.75 0.17 7.02
CA TRP A 55 17.16 -1.15 7.48
C TRP A 55 18.57 -1.51 6.99
N LEU A 56 18.90 -1.22 5.72
CA LEU A 56 20.23 -1.46 5.17
C LEU A 56 21.32 -0.59 5.84
N ILE A 57 20.99 0.64 6.24
CA ILE A 57 21.87 1.53 7.02
C ILE A 57 22.13 0.94 8.41
N GLY A 58 21.08 0.59 9.16
CA GLY A 58 21.24 -0.01 10.49
C GLY A 58 22.01 -1.35 10.49
N LYS A 59 21.96 -2.10 9.38
CA LYS A 59 22.81 -3.29 9.18
C LYS A 59 24.27 -2.94 8.91
N LYS A 60 24.58 -1.82 8.26
CA LYS A 60 25.96 -1.36 8.00
C LYS A 60 26.61 -0.77 9.25
N ASP A 61 25.85 -0.15 10.14
CA ASP A 61 26.35 0.45 11.39
C ASP A 61 26.55 -0.57 12.53
N ALA A 62 26.20 -1.84 12.32
CA ALA A 62 26.24 -2.91 13.32
C ALA A 62 27.51 -3.78 13.29
N PHE A 63 28.58 -3.36 12.60
CA PHE A 63 29.90 -3.99 12.58
C PHE A 63 31.01 -2.99 12.94
#